data_AF-A0A2L1UY94-F1
#
_entry.id   AF-A0A2L1UY94-F1
#
_cell.length_a   1.000
_cell.length_b   1.000
_cell.length_c   1.000
_cell.angle_alpha   90.00
_cell.angle_beta   90.00
_cell.angle_gamma   90.00
#
_symmetry.space_group_name_H-M   'P 1'
#
loop_
_entity.id
_entity.type
_entity.pdbx_description
1 polymer ?
#
loop_
_entity_poly.entity_id
_entity_poly.type
_entity_poly.pdbx_seq_one_letter_code
_entity_poly.pdbx_strand_id
1 'polypeptide(L)'
;MQLSTRQARIFRLAILLSSGQPVPTQKIIHQLACSEPTLTRALKALRETYSAEIRYSKATHSYLLAESGLLDKKTIRRMNEALSSSAEFHAGETVSKVSLDKEKKKAVSLSLRMSVLRKIDRLAMLVGTTRSDVVELLVDHSIAEFSASLTQRGISQ
;
A
#
# COMPACT_ATOMS: atom_id res chain seq x y z
N MET A 1 9.75 -0.59 8.51
CA MET A 1 8.46 0.10 8.27
C MET A 1 7.93 -0.36 6.92
N GLN A 2 6.68 -0.79 6.84
CA GLN A 2 6.10 -1.24 5.57
C GLN A 2 5.78 -0.03 4.69
N LEU A 3 6.25 -0.02 3.44
CA LEU A 3 5.93 1.04 2.49
C LEU A 3 4.53 0.80 1.93
N SER A 4 3.71 1.85 1.84
CA SER A 4 2.49 1.77 1.03
C SER A 4 2.84 1.56 -0.45
N THR A 5 1.93 0.96 -1.21
CA THR A 5 2.08 0.79 -2.67
C THR A 5 2.37 2.10 -3.40
N ARG A 6 1.77 3.21 -2.92
CA ARG A 6 2.04 4.56 -3.43
C ARG A 6 3.47 5.01 -3.12
N GLN A 7 3.94 4.86 -1.88
CA GLN A 7 5.30 5.25 -1.49
C GLN A 7 6.36 4.42 -2.22
N ALA A 8 6.17 3.10 -2.31
CA ALA A 8 7.07 2.23 -3.05
C ALA A 8 7.20 2.65 -4.52
N ARG A 9 6.07 3.04 -5.15
CA ARG A 9 6.07 3.58 -6.52
C ARG A 9 6.86 4.88 -6.64
N ILE A 10 6.64 5.84 -5.73
CA ILE A 10 7.35 7.12 -5.73
C ILE A 10 8.86 6.89 -5.55
N PHE A 11 9.27 5.99 -4.65
CA PHE A 11 10.68 5.70 -4.40
C PHE A 11 11.34 5.05 -5.61
N ARG A 12 10.69 4.07 -6.24
CA ARG A 12 11.19 3.47 -7.49
C ARG A 12 11.35 4.50 -8.59
N LEU A 13 10.38 5.40 -8.75
CA LEU A 13 10.45 6.48 -9.74
C LEU A 13 11.62 7.43 -9.46
N ALA A 14 11.82 7.83 -8.19
CA ALA A 14 12.94 8.67 -7.78
C ALA A 14 14.29 8.03 -8.14
N ILE A 15 14.45 6.75 -7.82
CA ILE A 15 15.67 5.99 -8.10
C ILE A 15 15.93 5.91 -9.61
N LEU A 16 14.91 5.62 -10.42
CA LEU A 16 15.04 5.56 -11.88
C LEU A 16 15.52 6.88 -12.49
N LEU A 17 14.94 7.99 -12.04
CA LEU A 17 15.29 9.33 -12.55
C LEU A 17 16.60 9.87 -11.97
N SER A 18 17.09 9.33 -10.84
CA SER A 18 18.31 9.79 -10.18
C SER A 18 19.60 9.60 -10.98
N SER A 19 19.55 8.81 -12.06
CA SER A 19 20.67 8.62 -12.99
C SER A 19 21.05 9.90 -13.76
N GLY A 20 20.17 10.90 -13.78
CA GLY A 20 20.39 12.15 -14.53
C GLY A 20 20.29 11.97 -16.05
N GLN A 21 19.86 10.80 -16.52
CA GLN A 21 19.64 10.51 -17.93
C GLN A 21 18.14 10.53 -18.26
N PRO A 22 17.75 10.92 -19.49
CA PRO A 22 16.36 10.81 -19.92
C PRO A 22 15.88 9.36 -19.89
N VAL A 23 14.76 9.11 -19.21
CA VAL A 23 14.15 7.78 -19.09
C VAL A 23 12.85 7.74 -19.91
N PRO A 24 12.72 6.85 -20.91
CA PRO A 24 11.51 6.75 -21.73
C PRO A 24 10.26 6.43 -20.91
N THR A 25 9.13 7.07 -21.23
CA THR A 25 7.84 6.91 -20.54
C THR A 25 7.42 5.44 -20.46
N GLN A 26 7.56 4.69 -21.55
CA GLN A 26 7.21 3.26 -21.59
C GLN A 26 8.04 2.41 -20.63
N LYS A 27 9.34 2.71 -20.50
CA LYS A 27 10.24 2.03 -19.54
C LYS A 27 9.79 2.28 -18.10
N ILE A 28 9.41 3.53 -17.80
CA ILE A 28 8.91 3.93 -16.47
C ILE A 28 7.61 3.17 -16.16
N ILE A 29 6.62 3.23 -17.05
CA ILE A 29 5.32 2.53 -16.93
C ILE A 29 5.53 1.05 -16.66
N HIS A 30 6.38 0.39 -17.43
CA HIS A 30 6.69 -1.03 -17.29
C HIS A 30 7.35 -1.35 -15.94
N GLN A 31 8.40 -0.62 -15.55
CA GLN A 31 9.11 -0.87 -14.30
C GLN A 31 8.29 -0.56 -13.04
N LEU A 32 7.35 0.38 -13.14
CA LEU A 32 6.44 0.76 -12.04
C LEU A 32 5.11 0.00 -12.08
N ALA A 33 4.89 -0.83 -13.11
CA ALA A 33 3.66 -1.58 -13.37
C ALA A 33 2.40 -0.72 -13.17
N CYS A 34 2.35 0.45 -13.84
CA CYS A 34 1.28 1.43 -13.63
C CYS A 34 0.85 2.11 -14.93
N SER A 35 -0.38 2.63 -14.96
CA SER A 35 -0.92 3.37 -16.12
C SER A 35 -0.36 4.80 -16.22
N GLU A 36 -0.47 5.42 -17.39
CA GLU A 36 -0.07 6.83 -17.61
C GLU A 36 -0.69 7.84 -16.62
N PRO A 37 -1.99 7.78 -16.27
CA PRO A 37 -2.56 8.65 -15.24
C PRO A 37 -1.89 8.45 -13.87
N THR A 38 -1.51 7.20 -13.55
CA THR A 38 -0.84 6.87 -12.30
C THR A 38 0.59 7.41 -12.29
N LEU A 39 1.29 7.32 -13.42
CA LEU A 39 2.61 7.93 -13.59
C LEU A 39 2.54 9.45 -13.42
N THR A 40 1.57 10.11 -14.05
CA THR A 40 1.37 11.58 -13.90
C THR A 40 1.21 11.99 -12.43
N ARG A 41 0.43 11.22 -11.65
CA ARG A 41 0.26 11.45 -10.21
C ARG A 41 1.55 11.21 -9.42
N ALA A 42 2.32 10.18 -9.76
CA ALA A 42 3.59 9.88 -9.11
C ALA A 42 4.64 10.98 -9.39
N LEU A 43 4.73 11.46 -10.63
CA LEU A 43 5.57 12.59 -11.02
C LEU A 43 5.19 13.86 -10.25
N LYS A 44 3.89 14.18 -10.18
CA LYS A 44 3.39 15.32 -9.40
C LYS A 44 3.80 15.22 -7.93
N ALA A 45 3.60 14.05 -7.31
CA ALA A 45 3.99 13.84 -5.92
C ALA A 45 5.51 14.00 -5.71
N LEU A 46 6.33 13.55 -6.66
CA LEU A 46 7.79 13.68 -6.58
C LEU A 46 8.24 15.16 -6.66
N ARG A 47 7.62 15.94 -7.56
CA ARG A 47 7.84 17.40 -7.66
C ARG A 47 7.45 18.13 -6.38
N GLU A 48 6.27 17.83 -5.84
CA GLU A 48 5.73 18.54 -4.66
C GLU A 48 6.45 18.14 -3.37
N THR A 49 6.68 16.85 -3.15
CA THR A 49 7.21 16.33 -1.87
C THR A 49 8.70 16.57 -1.73
N TYR A 50 9.45 16.52 -2.83
CA TYR A 50 10.90 16.62 -2.83
C TYR A 50 11.43 17.88 -3.52
N SER A 51 10.54 18.79 -3.93
CA SER A 51 10.91 20.01 -4.65
C SER A 51 11.79 19.72 -5.87
N ALA A 52 11.52 18.59 -6.55
CA ALA A 52 12.30 18.14 -7.69
C ALA A 52 11.75 18.73 -8.99
N GLU A 53 12.63 19.16 -9.90
CA GLU A 53 12.23 19.58 -11.24
C GLU A 53 12.35 18.40 -12.21
N ILE A 54 11.23 18.00 -12.82
CA ILE A 54 11.19 16.91 -13.80
C ILE A 54 10.68 17.45 -15.12
N ARG A 55 11.53 17.37 -16.16
CA ARG A 55 11.21 17.79 -17.53
C ARG A 55 10.71 16.62 -18.35
N TYR A 56 9.76 16.91 -19.22
CA TYR A 56 9.27 15.97 -20.21
C TYR A 56 9.73 16.40 -21.60
N SER A 57 10.40 15.50 -22.31
CA SER A 57 10.74 15.69 -23.72
C SER A 57 9.67 15.06 -24.58
N LYS A 58 8.94 15.90 -25.33
CA LYS A 58 7.94 15.44 -26.31
C LYS A 58 8.59 14.66 -27.46
N ALA A 59 9.76 15.08 -27.93
CA ALA A 59 10.43 14.47 -29.08
C ALA A 59 10.88 13.03 -28.80
N THR A 60 11.32 12.75 -27.57
CA THR A 60 11.85 11.44 -27.18
C THR A 60 10.91 10.66 -26.25
N HIS A 61 9.72 11.19 -25.97
CA HIS A 61 8.76 10.64 -25.02
C HIS A 61 9.44 10.16 -23.73
N SER A 62 10.21 11.05 -23.09
CA SER A 62 11.04 10.69 -21.94
C SER A 62 10.98 11.75 -20.84
N TYR A 63 11.25 11.31 -19.61
CA TYR A 63 11.35 12.17 -18.44
C TYR A 63 12.79 12.25 -17.96
N LEU A 64 13.21 13.45 -17.57
CA LEU A 64 14.53 13.73 -17.02
C LEU A 64 14.38 14.50 -15.71
N LEU A 65 15.13 14.11 -14.69
CA LEU A 65 15.30 14.90 -13.48
C LEU A 65 16.27 16.05 -13.80
N ALA A 66 15.72 17.25 -13.95
CA ALA A 66 16.50 18.46 -14.24
C ALA A 66 17.14 19.00 -12.96
N GLU A 67 16.38 19.01 -11.86
CA GLU A 67 16.88 19.39 -10.53
C GLU A 67 16.43 18.37 -9.50
N SER A 68 17.37 17.94 -8.66
CA SER A 68 17.11 16.89 -7.66
C SER A 68 16.30 17.38 -6.46
N GLY A 69 16.33 18.69 -6.16
CA GLY A 69 15.74 19.22 -4.92
C GLY A 69 16.26 18.46 -3.69
N LEU A 70 15.34 17.89 -2.91
CA LEU A 70 15.62 17.08 -1.72
C LEU A 70 16.02 15.63 -2.03
N LEU A 71 16.09 15.21 -3.29
CA LEU A 71 16.54 13.87 -3.71
C LEU A 71 18.06 13.78 -3.78
N ASP A 72 18.73 14.09 -2.66
CA ASP A 72 20.17 13.93 -2.55
C ASP A 72 20.57 12.44 -2.54
N LYS A 73 21.88 12.18 -2.72
CA LYS A 73 22.41 10.81 -2.75
C LYS A 73 22.05 10.02 -1.48
N LYS A 74 21.96 10.68 -0.32
CA LYS A 74 21.60 10.04 0.95
C LYS A 74 20.12 9.61 0.94
N THR A 75 19.23 10.47 0.47
CA THR A 75 17.80 10.18 0.36
C THR A 75 17.54 9.05 -0.63
N ILE A 76 18.19 9.06 -1.80
CA ILE A 76 18.08 7.97 -2.78
C ILE A 76 18.59 6.63 -2.21
N ARG A 77 19.68 6.64 -1.41
CA ARG A 77 20.15 5.43 -0.71
C ARG A 77 19.11 4.91 0.30
N ARG A 78 18.57 5.78 1.15
CA ARG A 78 17.50 5.41 2.10
C ARG A 78 16.26 4.86 1.40
N MET A 79 15.89 5.41 0.24
CA MET A 79 14.77 4.89 -0.57
C MET A 79 15.05 3.48 -1.09
N ASN A 80 16.27 3.20 -1.55
CA ASN A 80 16.68 1.85 -1.97
C ASN A 80 16.65 0.85 -0.82
N GLU A 81 17.18 1.23 0.35
CA GLU A 81 17.14 0.41 1.57
C GLU A 81 15.70 0.09 1.98
N ALA A 82 14.83 1.12 2.04
CA ALA A 82 13.43 0.95 2.39
C ALA A 82 12.66 0.05 1.40
N LEU A 83 12.97 0.14 0.11
CA LEU A 83 12.40 -0.74 -0.91
C LEU A 83 12.88 -2.19 -0.76
N SER A 84 14.16 -2.38 -0.46
CA SER A 84 14.76 -3.71 -0.27
C SER A 84 14.15 -4.39 0.95
N SER A 85 14.09 -3.68 2.09
CA SER A 85 13.41 -4.18 3.28
C SER A 85 11.93 -4.45 3.04
N SER A 86 11.23 -3.64 2.23
CA SER A 86 9.82 -3.87 1.91
C SER A 86 9.60 -5.05 0.95
N ALA A 87 10.56 -5.35 0.07
CA ALA A 87 10.48 -6.48 -0.87
C ALA A 87 10.62 -7.83 -0.14
N GLU A 88 11.45 -7.90 0.91
CA GLU A 88 11.56 -9.06 1.80
C GLU A 88 10.21 -9.40 2.47
N PHE A 89 9.38 -8.41 2.78
CA PHE A 89 8.02 -8.63 3.30
C PHE A 89 6.99 -9.01 2.22
N HIS A 90 7.16 -8.59 0.97
CA HIS A 90 6.22 -8.86 -0.12
C HIS A 90 6.52 -10.14 -0.92
N ALA A 91 7.69 -10.75 -0.73
CA ALA A 91 8.01 -12.05 -1.34
C ALA A 91 7.06 -13.19 -0.89
N GLY A 92 6.29 -12.99 0.21
CA GLY A 92 5.22 -13.89 0.65
C GLY A 92 3.83 -13.59 0.08
N GLU A 93 3.62 -12.48 -0.62
CA GLU A 93 2.28 -12.02 -0.99
C GLU A 93 2.26 -11.44 -2.41
N THR A 94 2.38 -12.31 -3.40
CA THR A 94 1.97 -12.00 -4.77
C THR A 94 0.45 -11.80 -4.79
N VAL A 95 -0.02 -10.59 -4.51
CA VAL A 95 -1.42 -10.20 -4.75
C VAL A 95 -1.61 -9.98 -6.25
N SER A 96 -1.64 -11.08 -7.01
CA SER A 96 -1.97 -11.09 -8.45
C SER A 96 -3.47 -11.26 -8.71
N LYS A 97 -4.29 -11.41 -7.65
CA LYS A 97 -5.73 -11.65 -7.78
C LYS A 97 -6.53 -10.46 -7.25
N VAL A 98 -6.85 -9.52 -8.14
CA VAL A 98 -7.92 -8.55 -7.88
C VAL A 98 -9.24 -9.30 -8.02
N SER A 99 -9.89 -9.59 -6.90
CA SER A 99 -11.24 -10.17 -6.90
C SER A 99 -12.25 -9.04 -7.04
N LEU A 100 -12.85 -8.92 -8.23
CA LEU A 100 -13.87 -7.91 -8.53
C LEU A 100 -15.24 -8.24 -7.92
N ASP A 101 -15.45 -9.49 -7.49
CA ASP A 101 -16.66 -9.96 -6.81
C ASP A 101 -16.61 -9.76 -5.28
N LYS A 102 -15.62 -9.03 -4.75
CA LYS A 102 -15.58 -8.76 -3.31
C LYS A 102 -16.77 -7.91 -2.90
N GLU A 103 -17.52 -8.41 -1.93
CA GLU A 103 -18.58 -7.67 -1.29
C GLU A 103 -18.07 -6.31 -0.77
N LYS A 104 -18.85 -5.25 -1.03
CA LYS A 104 -18.47 -3.89 -0.65
C LYS A 104 -18.52 -3.74 0.86
N LYS A 105 -17.34 -3.59 1.48
CA LYS A 105 -17.24 -3.26 2.90
C LYS A 105 -17.53 -1.78 3.15
N LYS A 106 -18.36 -1.46 4.15
CA LYS A 106 -18.56 -0.10 4.65
C LYS A 106 -17.57 0.17 5.79
N ALA A 107 -16.80 1.26 5.70
CA ALA A 107 -15.93 1.66 6.80
C ALA A 107 -16.76 2.10 8.00
N VAL A 108 -16.46 1.53 9.17
CA VAL A 108 -17.13 1.83 10.44
C VAL A 108 -16.10 2.08 11.54
N SER A 109 -16.42 2.96 12.48
CA SER A 109 -15.60 3.22 13.66
C SER A 109 -16.16 2.43 14.83
N LEU A 110 -15.31 1.62 15.48
CA LEU A 110 -15.66 0.82 16.64
C LEU A 110 -14.68 1.10 17.78
N SER A 111 -15.21 1.37 18.97
CA SER A 111 -14.40 1.52 20.17
C SER A 111 -14.14 0.13 20.78
N LEU A 112 -12.88 -0.28 20.81
CA LEU A 112 -12.46 -1.57 21.36
C LEU A 112 -11.42 -1.36 22.47
N ARG A 113 -11.43 -2.24 23.48
CA ARG A 113 -10.35 -2.27 24.48
C ARG A 113 -9.04 -2.66 23.80
N MET A 114 -7.91 -2.10 24.24
CA MET A 114 -6.60 -2.44 23.67
C MET A 114 -6.25 -3.94 23.76
N SER A 115 -6.70 -4.61 24.82
CA SER A 115 -6.49 -6.06 24.96
C SER A 115 -7.20 -6.85 23.85
N VAL A 116 -8.36 -6.40 23.38
CA VAL A 116 -9.10 -7.02 22.27
C VAL A 116 -8.40 -6.74 20.94
N LEU A 117 -7.98 -5.49 20.71
CA LEU A 117 -7.27 -5.11 19.50
C LEU A 117 -5.98 -5.93 19.31
N ARG A 118 -5.22 -6.17 20.39
CA ARG A 118 -4.03 -7.02 20.37
C ARG A 118 -4.32 -8.48 19.99
N LYS A 119 -5.48 -9.01 20.35
CA LYS A 119 -5.90 -10.37 19.95
C LYS A 119 -6.22 -10.42 18.45
N ILE A 120 -6.95 -9.42 17.96
CA ILE A 120 -7.25 -9.27 16.53
C ILE A 120 -5.95 -9.17 15.73
N ASP A 121 -4.99 -8.35 16.19
CA ASP A 121 -3.68 -8.19 15.56
C ASP A 121 -2.90 -9.51 15.46
N ARG A 122 -2.83 -10.27 16.55
CA ARG A 122 -2.13 -11.55 16.57
C ARG A 122 -2.76 -12.55 15.60
N LEU A 123 -4.08 -12.63 15.59
CA LEU A 123 -4.79 -13.55 14.70
C LEU A 123 -4.65 -13.14 13.23
N ALA A 124 -4.72 -11.84 12.93
CA ALA A 124 -4.49 -11.31 11.59
C ALA A 124 -3.10 -11.69 11.07
N MET A 125 -2.07 -11.57 11.92
CA MET A 125 -0.71 -11.99 11.57
C MET A 125 -0.59 -13.50 11.37
N LEU A 126 -1.22 -14.32 12.23
CA LEU A 126 -1.15 -15.78 12.14
C LEU A 126 -1.81 -16.33 10.87
N VAL A 127 -2.93 -15.73 10.44
CA VAL A 127 -3.70 -16.17 9.28
C VAL A 127 -3.25 -15.46 7.98
N GLY A 128 -2.43 -14.41 8.10
CA GLY A 128 -2.03 -13.60 6.95
C GLY A 128 -3.19 -12.81 6.35
N THR A 129 -4.10 -12.29 7.17
CA THR A 129 -5.29 -11.54 6.73
C THR A 129 -5.36 -10.16 7.39
N THR A 130 -6.35 -9.34 7.02
CA THR A 130 -6.52 -8.01 7.62
C THR A 130 -7.31 -8.08 8.93
N ARG A 131 -7.17 -7.05 9.78
CA ARG A 131 -8.00 -6.89 11.00
C ARG A 131 -9.49 -6.96 10.70
N SER A 132 -9.93 -6.34 9.61
CA SER A 132 -11.33 -6.38 9.19
C SER A 132 -11.77 -7.79 8.82
N ASP A 133 -10.93 -8.58 8.14
CA ASP A 133 -11.27 -9.95 7.78
C ASP A 133 -11.34 -10.85 9.02
N VAL A 134 -10.45 -10.62 10.00
CA VAL A 134 -10.53 -11.31 11.29
C VAL A 134 -11.83 -10.98 12.04
N VAL A 135 -12.29 -9.73 12.00
CA VAL A 135 -13.55 -9.34 12.65
C VAL A 135 -14.74 -10.02 11.98
N GLU A 136 -14.80 -10.07 10.65
CA GLU A 136 -15.85 -10.80 9.91
C GLU A 136 -15.85 -12.29 10.28
N LEU A 137 -14.68 -12.95 10.27
CA LEU A 137 -14.56 -14.36 10.65
C LEU A 137 -15.04 -14.64 12.07
N LEU A 138 -14.70 -13.76 13.03
CA LEU A 138 -15.16 -13.89 14.41
C LEU A 138 -16.68 -13.73 14.51
N VAL A 139 -17.24 -12.79 13.75
CA VAL A 139 -18.68 -12.56 13.67
C VAL A 139 -19.38 -13.79 13.10
N ASP A 140 -18.94 -14.29 11.94
CA ASP A 140 -19.52 -15.46 11.28
C ASP A 140 -19.50 -16.69 12.20
N HIS A 141 -18.40 -16.88 12.93
CA HIS A 141 -18.26 -18.02 13.84
C HIS A 141 -19.11 -17.88 15.11
N SER A 142 -19.22 -16.68 15.68
CA SER A 142 -19.66 -16.50 17.08
C SER A 142 -21.03 -15.84 17.22
N ILE A 143 -21.52 -15.07 16.24
CA ILE A 143 -22.79 -14.34 16.37
C ILE A 143 -23.97 -15.29 16.51
N ALA A 144 -24.01 -16.38 15.73
CA ALA A 144 -25.13 -17.33 15.79
C ALA A 144 -25.20 -18.04 17.15
N GLU A 145 -24.05 -18.54 17.64
CA GLU A 145 -23.94 -19.20 18.94
C GLU A 145 -24.28 -18.23 20.10
N PHE A 146 -23.75 -17.01 20.04
CA PHE A 146 -24.04 -16.00 21.06
C PHE A 146 -25.52 -15.61 21.07
N SER A 147 -26.15 -15.43 19.90
CA SER A 147 -27.57 -15.13 19.79
C SER A 147 -28.44 -16.24 20.38
N ALA A 148 -28.12 -17.51 20.09
CA ALA A 148 -28.84 -18.66 20.65
C ALA A 148 -28.72 -18.73 22.19
N SER A 149 -27.53 -18.43 22.73
CA SER A 149 -27.31 -18.39 24.19
C SER A 149 -28.11 -17.29 24.90
N LEU A 150 -28.36 -16.16 24.22
CA LEU A 150 -29.18 -15.07 24.75
C LEU A 150 -30.66 -15.43 24.73
N THR A 151 -31.15 -16.10 23.68
CA THR A 151 -32.53 -16.59 23.61
C THR A 151 -32.83 -17.60 24.73
N GLN A 152 -31.87 -18.47 25.05
CA GLN A 152 -32.00 -19.43 26.17
C GLN A 152 -32.04 -18.74 27.54
N ARG A 153 -31.35 -17.59 27.71
CA ARG A 153 -31.40 -16.78 28.94
C ARG A 153 -32.63 -15.89 29.04
N GLY A 154 -33.38 -15.71 27.94
CA GLY A 154 -34.64 -14.96 27.87
C GLY A 154 -35.91 -15.82 28.03
N ILE A 155 -35.78 -17.13 28.27
CA ILE A 155 -36.87 -18.01 28.70
C ILE A 155 -36.69 -18.34 30.18
N SER A 156 -36.75 -17.30 31.00
CA SER A 156 -37.29 -17.30 32.35
C SER A 156 -37.56 -15.84 32.65
N GLN A 157 -38.83 -15.53 32.90
CA GLN A 157 -39.31 -14.22 33.33
C GLN A 157 -38.51 -13.67 34.51
#